data_AF-A0AAD5TZV4-F1
#
_entry.id   AF-A0AAD5TZV4-F1
#
_cell.length_a   1.000
_cell.length_b   1.000
_cell.length_c   1.000
_cell.angle_alpha   90.00
_cell.angle_beta   90.00
_cell.angle_gamma   90.00
#
_symmetry.space_group_name_H-M   'P 1'
#
loop_
_entity.id
_entity.type
_entity.pdbx_description
1 polymer ?
#
loop_
_entity_poly.entity_id
_entity_poly.type
_entity_poly.pdbx_seq_one_letter_code
_entity_poly.pdbx_strand_id
1 'polypeptide(L)'
;MQLKLEYSEYNSRHLGTYGQTYEAAEKLVVDGLAKFFCTAFDTIVVGDVNSDARFILKSIIAGTCGLKKLIFLTTNRFDFGLSDVNDNKIFFNHIKYVVENPDLIYTKIIFVQNNPWESRYADYKMNIFMETTHTSKKNFLNYTLIRPFGFSFIPKSPEISLEEKNLPCYHNHPFFKNFTTMLLNSGLKVKIFDDLYYGGPSALSQYKAFITLSYQVSTMKIYENLAEGVVTYVPTVRFLKELVETKEFEYPFIRETFWDGENWFKNIEYYHDDITSYIYKFDSMEELKEKMEKENVDPLNVREKSKIFWREERIKSLKRWSNVLEIPIPTS
;
A
#
# COMPACT_ATOMS: atom_id res chain seq x y z
N MET A 1 -7.32 21.82 -5.10
CA MET A 1 -6.14 21.85 -5.99
C MET A 1 -6.11 20.54 -6.74
N GLN A 2 -6.05 20.57 -8.07
CA GLN A 2 -6.09 19.38 -8.93
C GLN A 2 -5.03 19.58 -10.02
N LEU A 3 -4.33 18.50 -10.40
CA LEU A 3 -3.47 18.54 -11.58
C LEU A 3 -4.36 18.54 -12.82
N LYS A 4 -4.08 19.44 -13.76
CA LYS A 4 -4.80 19.48 -15.04
C LYS A 4 -4.22 18.39 -15.95
N LEU A 5 -4.85 17.23 -15.95
CA LEU A 5 -4.45 16.03 -16.68
C LEU A 5 -5.61 15.63 -17.60
N GLU A 6 -5.30 15.25 -18.83
CA GLU A 6 -6.17 14.37 -19.60
C GLU A 6 -5.70 12.94 -19.35
N TYR A 7 -6.61 12.05 -18.96
CA TYR A 7 -6.26 10.68 -18.63
C TYR A 7 -7.32 9.70 -19.13
N SER A 8 -6.87 8.48 -19.40
CA SER A 8 -7.70 7.32 -19.69
C SER A 8 -7.30 6.19 -18.77
N GLU A 9 -8.26 5.38 -18.34
CA GLU A 9 -8.01 4.21 -17.51
C GLU A 9 -8.05 2.93 -18.34
N TYR A 10 -7.14 2.00 -18.05
CA TYR A 10 -7.11 0.69 -18.66
C TYR A 10 -6.97 -0.38 -17.59
N ASN A 11 -7.91 -1.34 -17.57
CA ASN A 11 -7.87 -2.47 -16.66
C ASN A 11 -7.04 -3.61 -17.27
N SER A 12 -5.86 -3.89 -16.70
CA SER A 12 -4.97 -4.95 -17.16
C SER A 12 -5.61 -6.34 -17.11
N ARG A 13 -6.66 -6.56 -16.31
CA ARG A 13 -7.40 -7.83 -16.29
C ARG A 13 -8.05 -8.19 -17.62
N HIS A 14 -8.25 -7.22 -18.53
CA HIS A 14 -8.68 -7.53 -19.90
C HIS A 14 -7.64 -8.34 -20.69
N LEU A 15 -6.39 -8.39 -20.21
CA LEU A 15 -5.29 -9.16 -20.80
C LEU A 15 -5.12 -10.55 -20.16
N GLY A 16 -5.87 -10.87 -19.10
CA GLY A 16 -5.80 -12.15 -18.40
C GLY A 16 -5.68 -11.98 -16.88
N THR A 17 -4.97 -12.91 -16.25
CA THR A 17 -4.66 -12.82 -14.81
C THR A 17 -3.56 -11.80 -14.55
N TYR A 18 -3.55 -11.25 -13.33
CA TYR A 18 -2.45 -10.42 -12.85
C TYR A 18 -1.10 -11.14 -12.95
N GLY A 19 -0.06 -10.37 -13.22
CA GLY A 19 1.30 -10.88 -13.30
C GLY A 19 1.64 -11.36 -14.69
N GLN A 20 1.69 -10.44 -15.66
CA GLN A 20 1.97 -10.81 -17.04
C GLN A 20 3.29 -11.57 -17.19
N THR A 21 3.19 -12.74 -17.83
CA THR A 21 4.33 -13.58 -18.14
C THR A 21 5.19 -12.98 -19.25
N TYR A 22 6.42 -13.48 -19.41
CA TYR A 22 7.30 -13.07 -20.50
C TYR A 22 6.68 -13.34 -21.87
N GLU A 23 6.14 -14.53 -22.05
CA GLU A 23 5.50 -14.97 -23.31
C GLU A 23 4.25 -14.14 -23.62
N ALA A 24 3.39 -13.91 -22.62
CA ALA A 24 2.23 -13.05 -22.80
C ALA A 24 2.64 -11.63 -23.18
N ALA A 25 3.66 -11.08 -22.52
CA ALA A 25 4.18 -9.75 -22.85
C ALA A 25 4.76 -9.68 -24.27
N GLU A 26 5.48 -10.72 -24.74
CA GLU A 26 5.96 -10.80 -26.13
C GLU A 26 4.80 -10.74 -27.12
N LYS A 27 3.75 -11.53 -26.87
CA LYS A 27 2.57 -11.54 -27.73
C LYS A 27 1.92 -10.17 -27.81
N LEU A 28 1.81 -9.44 -26.70
CA LEU A 28 1.24 -8.09 -26.70
C LEU A 28 2.10 -7.05 -27.45
N VAL A 29 3.42 -7.27 -27.53
CA VAL A 29 4.29 -6.46 -28.39
C VAL A 29 4.03 -6.78 -29.86
N VAL A 30 3.98 -8.06 -30.23
CA VAL A 30 3.75 -8.53 -31.61
C VAL A 30 2.37 -8.12 -32.12
N ASP A 31 1.33 -8.25 -31.28
CA ASP A 31 -0.05 -7.91 -31.61
C ASP A 31 -0.28 -6.39 -31.70
N GLY A 32 0.75 -5.58 -31.41
CA GLY A 32 0.72 -4.12 -31.59
C GLY A 32 0.12 -3.34 -30.41
N LEU A 33 -0.26 -4.01 -29.32
CA LEU A 33 -0.81 -3.34 -28.14
C LEU A 33 0.24 -2.42 -27.48
N ALA A 34 1.49 -2.89 -27.38
CA ALA A 34 2.60 -2.05 -26.89
C ALA A 34 2.72 -0.76 -27.71
N LYS A 35 2.70 -0.91 -29.05
CA LYS A 35 2.79 0.21 -29.99
C LYS A 35 1.65 1.20 -29.79
N PHE A 36 0.41 0.72 -29.66
CA PHE A 36 -0.75 1.56 -29.39
C PHE A 36 -0.52 2.45 -28.16
N PHE A 37 -0.17 1.85 -27.02
CA PHE A 37 0.10 2.61 -25.79
C PHE A 37 1.27 3.59 -25.93
N CYS A 38 2.34 3.15 -26.60
CA CYS A 38 3.53 3.97 -26.83
C CYS A 38 3.30 5.17 -27.76
N THR A 39 2.22 5.16 -28.56
CA THR A 39 1.85 6.26 -29.46
C THR A 39 0.70 7.11 -28.95
N ALA A 40 -0.22 6.53 -28.18
CA ALA A 40 -1.44 7.19 -27.73
C ALA A 40 -1.25 8.03 -26.46
N PHE A 41 -0.18 7.77 -25.70
CA PHE A 41 0.06 8.42 -24.41
C PHE A 41 1.48 8.97 -24.34
N ASP A 42 1.65 10.08 -23.62
CA ASP A 42 2.98 10.59 -23.24
C ASP A 42 3.54 9.86 -22.03
N THR A 43 2.67 9.54 -21.08
CA THR A 43 3.02 8.96 -19.78
C THR A 43 2.04 7.86 -19.43
N ILE A 44 2.56 6.75 -18.88
CA ILE A 44 1.74 5.65 -18.37
C ILE A 44 2.08 5.44 -16.90
N VAL A 45 1.05 5.37 -16.06
CA VAL A 45 1.16 5.01 -14.64
C VAL A 45 0.59 3.61 -14.46
N VAL A 46 1.36 2.74 -13.83
CA VAL A 46 1.00 1.33 -13.59
C VAL A 46 0.89 1.13 -12.09
N GLY A 47 -0.30 0.78 -11.61
CA GLY A 47 -0.56 0.53 -10.19
C GLY A 47 -0.86 -0.94 -9.91
N ASP A 48 -0.78 -1.32 -8.63
CA ASP A 48 -1.11 -2.64 -8.06
C ASP A 48 -0.15 -3.77 -8.51
N VAL A 49 -0.05 -4.03 -9.81
CA VAL A 49 0.72 -5.14 -10.39
C VAL A 49 1.68 -4.62 -11.46
N ASN A 50 2.86 -4.15 -11.05
CA ASN A 50 3.84 -3.54 -11.96
C ASN A 50 4.26 -4.45 -13.12
N SER A 51 4.29 -5.76 -12.90
CA SER A 51 4.64 -6.74 -13.91
C SER A 51 3.66 -6.78 -15.10
N ASP A 52 2.45 -6.24 -14.96
CA ASP A 52 1.48 -6.14 -16.05
C ASP A 52 1.90 -5.16 -17.16
N ALA A 53 2.80 -4.22 -16.87
CA ALA A 53 3.35 -3.33 -17.88
C ALA A 53 4.65 -3.84 -18.50
N ARG A 54 4.97 -5.13 -18.31
CA ARG A 54 6.18 -5.76 -18.86
C ARG A 54 6.29 -5.56 -20.37
N PHE A 55 5.20 -5.66 -21.13
CA PHE A 55 5.23 -5.45 -22.58
C PHE A 55 5.67 -4.02 -22.97
N ILE A 56 5.21 -3.00 -22.23
CA ILE A 56 5.63 -1.60 -22.43
C ILE A 56 7.10 -1.43 -22.04
N LEU A 57 7.50 -1.96 -20.88
CA LEU A 57 8.88 -1.92 -20.40
C LEU A 57 9.85 -2.51 -21.45
N LYS A 58 9.48 -3.64 -22.04
CA LYS A 58 10.27 -4.29 -23.09
C LYS A 58 10.39 -3.42 -24.34
N SER A 59 9.30 -2.81 -24.80
CA SER A 59 9.36 -1.88 -25.94
C SER A 59 10.18 -0.62 -25.65
N ILE A 60 10.22 -0.14 -24.40
CA ILE A 60 11.12 0.94 -23.98
C ILE A 60 12.58 0.49 -24.06
N ILE A 61 12.92 -0.67 -23.50
CA ILE A 61 14.27 -1.24 -23.53
C ILE A 61 14.75 -1.48 -24.97
N ALA A 62 13.86 -1.95 -25.84
CA ALA A 62 14.14 -2.16 -27.26
C ALA A 62 14.23 -0.86 -28.09
N GLY A 63 13.94 0.31 -27.50
CA GLY A 63 13.95 1.59 -28.20
C GLY A 63 12.78 1.80 -29.17
N THR A 64 11.76 0.95 -29.14
CA THR A 64 10.58 1.01 -30.04
C THR A 64 9.40 1.78 -29.44
N CYS A 65 9.51 2.21 -28.18
CA CYS A 65 8.47 2.93 -27.46
C CYS A 65 8.81 4.41 -27.26
N GLY A 66 7.96 5.29 -27.82
CA GLY A 66 8.09 6.75 -27.76
C GLY A 66 7.58 7.42 -26.48
N LEU A 67 7.18 6.65 -25.46
CA LEU A 67 6.74 7.21 -24.17
C LEU A 67 7.79 8.15 -23.59
N LYS A 68 7.34 9.27 -23.02
CA LYS A 68 8.19 10.12 -22.20
C LYS A 68 8.49 9.44 -20.87
N LYS A 69 7.45 8.88 -20.21
CA LYS A 69 7.56 8.26 -18.90
C LYS A 69 6.73 6.99 -18.76
N LEU A 70 7.31 5.98 -18.13
CA LEU A 70 6.63 4.84 -17.53
C LEU A 70 6.81 4.92 -16.01
N ILE A 71 5.72 5.07 -15.27
CA ILE A 71 5.73 5.23 -13.82
C ILE A 71 5.16 3.96 -13.19
N PHE A 72 5.98 3.28 -12.40
CA PHE A 72 5.56 2.17 -11.56
C PHE A 72 5.12 2.69 -10.20
N LEU A 73 3.81 2.67 -9.91
CA LEU A 73 3.23 2.97 -8.61
C LEU A 73 3.13 1.68 -7.79
N THR A 74 4.20 1.37 -7.06
CA THR A 74 4.30 0.13 -6.29
C THR A 74 3.49 0.19 -5.01
N THR A 75 2.67 -0.84 -4.80
CA THR A 75 1.94 -1.12 -3.56
C THR A 75 2.26 -2.54 -3.10
N ASN A 76 2.92 -2.67 -1.96
CA ASN A 76 3.48 -3.90 -1.40
C ASN A 76 4.69 -4.50 -2.14
N ARG A 77 4.60 -4.88 -3.42
CA ARG A 77 5.80 -5.44 -4.09
C ARG A 77 5.78 -5.26 -5.58
N PHE A 78 6.92 -4.83 -6.12
CA PHE A 78 7.06 -4.57 -7.56
C PHE A 78 7.03 -5.84 -8.42
N ASP A 79 7.31 -7.01 -7.83
CA ASP A 79 7.28 -8.32 -8.48
C ASP A 79 6.01 -9.11 -8.16
N PHE A 80 4.94 -8.47 -7.67
CA PHE A 80 3.66 -9.12 -7.42
C PHE A 80 3.11 -9.79 -8.69
N GLY A 81 2.37 -10.89 -8.50
CA GLY A 81 1.75 -11.67 -9.58
C GLY A 81 2.70 -12.64 -10.31
N LEU A 82 4.02 -12.56 -10.08
CA LEU A 82 4.99 -13.45 -10.73
C LEU A 82 5.27 -14.68 -9.86
N SER A 83 4.53 -15.78 -10.12
CA SER A 83 4.68 -17.05 -9.40
C SER A 83 5.74 -17.98 -9.98
N ASP A 84 5.99 -17.94 -11.29
CA ASP A 84 7.02 -18.74 -11.95
C ASP A 84 8.43 -18.18 -11.70
N VAL A 85 9.36 -19.05 -11.31
CA VAL A 85 10.72 -18.65 -10.93
C VAL A 85 11.51 -18.13 -12.13
N ASN A 86 11.35 -18.73 -13.31
CA ASN A 86 12.07 -18.26 -14.50
C ASN A 86 11.53 -16.92 -14.96
N ASP A 87 10.21 -16.76 -14.90
CA ASP A 87 9.54 -15.55 -15.32
C ASP A 87 9.80 -14.37 -14.37
N ASN A 88 9.95 -14.66 -13.08
CA ASN A 88 10.44 -13.73 -12.08
C ASN A 88 11.89 -13.32 -12.39
N LYS A 89 12.81 -14.27 -12.64
CA LYS A 89 14.21 -13.95 -13.04
C LYS A 89 14.28 -13.06 -14.28
N ILE A 90 13.46 -13.33 -15.30
CA ILE A 90 13.42 -12.50 -16.51
C ILE A 90 12.95 -11.07 -16.20
N PHE A 91 11.94 -10.91 -15.34
CA PHE A 91 11.52 -9.59 -14.89
C PHE A 91 12.65 -8.84 -14.19
N PHE A 92 13.32 -9.51 -13.26
CA PHE A 92 14.45 -8.95 -12.53
C PHE A 92 15.61 -8.58 -13.45
N ASN A 93 15.86 -9.33 -14.53
CA ASN A 93 16.82 -8.95 -15.56
C ASN A 93 16.42 -7.64 -16.28
N HIS A 94 15.14 -7.44 -16.61
CA HIS A 94 14.69 -6.16 -17.18
C HIS A 94 14.88 -5.02 -16.18
N ILE A 95 14.52 -5.23 -14.91
CA ILE A 95 14.71 -4.20 -13.87
C ILE A 95 16.19 -3.90 -13.66
N LYS A 96 17.05 -4.93 -13.61
CA LYS A 96 18.51 -4.77 -13.56
C LYS A 96 19.02 -3.93 -14.72
N TYR A 97 18.58 -4.24 -15.95
CA TYR A 97 18.94 -3.44 -17.13
C TYR A 97 18.53 -1.98 -16.94
N VAL A 98 17.31 -1.69 -16.50
CA VAL A 98 16.88 -0.31 -16.22
C VAL A 98 17.80 0.38 -15.21
N VAL A 99 18.10 -0.28 -14.10
CA VAL A 99 18.96 0.25 -13.03
C VAL A 99 20.40 0.52 -13.51
N GLU A 100 20.92 -0.31 -14.40
CA GLU A 100 22.27 -0.16 -14.97
C GLU A 100 22.35 0.90 -16.08
N ASN A 101 21.21 1.42 -16.54
CA ASN A 101 21.12 2.43 -17.60
C ASN A 101 20.62 3.78 -17.05
N PRO A 102 21.51 4.75 -16.75
CA PRO A 102 21.15 6.05 -16.14
C PRO A 102 20.03 6.80 -16.88
N ASP A 103 20.06 6.82 -18.22
CA ASP A 103 19.04 7.51 -19.01
C ASP A 103 17.65 6.90 -18.80
N LEU A 104 17.56 5.58 -18.61
CA LEU A 104 16.30 4.91 -18.34
C LEU A 104 15.82 5.19 -16.92
N ILE A 105 16.65 4.92 -15.89
CA ILE A 105 16.23 5.01 -14.48
C ILE A 105 16.00 6.44 -13.98
N TYR A 106 16.67 7.45 -14.55
CA TYR A 106 16.54 8.83 -14.09
C TYR A 106 15.57 9.67 -14.91
N THR A 107 15.23 9.29 -16.15
CA THR A 107 14.37 10.12 -17.01
C THR A 107 13.13 9.43 -17.55
N LYS A 108 13.18 8.12 -17.81
CA LYS A 108 12.13 7.43 -18.57
C LYS A 108 11.30 6.46 -17.75
N ILE A 109 11.92 5.77 -16.79
CA ILE A 109 11.27 4.77 -15.95
C ILE A 109 11.39 5.23 -14.49
N ILE A 110 10.25 5.58 -13.90
CA ILE A 110 10.17 6.17 -12.57
C ILE A 110 9.48 5.19 -11.64
N PHE A 111 10.06 4.99 -10.45
CA PHE A 111 9.46 4.18 -9.40
C PHE A 111 8.90 5.08 -8.30
N VAL A 112 7.60 4.94 -8.06
CA VAL A 112 6.88 5.59 -6.98
C VAL A 112 6.44 4.53 -5.99
N GLN A 113 6.70 4.77 -4.71
CA GLN A 113 6.24 3.92 -3.62
C GLN A 113 5.18 4.66 -2.81
N ASN A 114 4.15 3.96 -2.35
CA ASN A 114 3.17 4.55 -1.43
C ASN A 114 3.57 4.42 0.04
N ASN A 115 4.45 3.49 0.36
CA ASN A 115 4.97 3.23 1.69
C ASN A 115 6.51 3.05 1.67
N PRO A 116 7.21 3.30 2.78
CA PRO A 116 8.67 3.25 2.82
C PRO A 116 9.26 1.84 2.73
N TRP A 117 8.46 0.77 2.92
CA TRP A 117 8.96 -0.59 2.84
C TRP A 117 9.28 -1.03 1.40
N GLU A 118 8.61 -0.50 0.38
CA GLU A 118 8.84 -0.89 -1.03
C GLU A 118 10.31 -0.79 -1.45
N SER A 119 10.92 0.36 -1.15
CA SER A 119 12.34 0.61 -1.46
C SER A 119 13.25 -0.37 -0.73
N ARG A 120 12.97 -0.66 0.54
CA ARG A 120 13.74 -1.64 1.33
C ARG A 120 13.58 -3.07 0.78
N TYR A 121 12.36 -3.45 0.40
CA TYR A 121 12.08 -4.74 -0.22
C TYR A 121 12.79 -4.89 -1.56
N ALA A 122 12.72 -3.86 -2.40
CA ALA A 122 13.41 -3.83 -3.68
C ALA A 122 14.93 -3.95 -3.51
N ASP A 123 15.53 -3.21 -2.57
CA ASP A 123 16.95 -3.31 -2.26
C ASP A 123 17.34 -4.73 -1.81
N TYR A 124 16.56 -5.33 -0.91
CA TYR A 124 16.79 -6.71 -0.46
C TYR A 124 16.76 -7.69 -1.64
N LYS A 125 15.72 -7.63 -2.47
CA LYS A 125 15.55 -8.52 -3.62
C LYS A 125 16.60 -8.31 -4.69
N MET A 126 16.94 -7.07 -5.02
CA MET A 126 17.95 -6.74 -6.02
C MET A 126 19.36 -7.12 -5.57
N ASN A 127 19.70 -6.96 -4.29
CA ASN A 127 21.00 -7.43 -3.77
C ASN A 127 21.15 -8.95 -3.89
N ILE A 128 20.09 -9.72 -3.60
CA ILE A 128 20.07 -11.17 -3.81
C ILE A 128 20.26 -11.48 -5.31
N PHE A 129 19.52 -10.79 -6.17
CA PHE A 129 19.53 -11.07 -7.60
C PHE A 129 20.83 -10.66 -8.30
N MET A 130 21.44 -9.56 -7.89
CA MET A 130 22.67 -9.04 -8.50
C MET A 130 23.94 -9.73 -7.98
N GLU A 131 23.82 -10.67 -7.03
CA GLU A 131 24.95 -11.36 -6.39
C GLU A 131 26.01 -10.40 -5.83
N THR A 132 25.61 -9.17 -5.48
CA THR A 132 26.54 -8.14 -5.02
C THR A 132 26.97 -8.45 -3.59
N THR A 133 28.11 -9.10 -3.46
CA THR A 133 28.78 -9.32 -2.18
C THR A 133 29.47 -8.02 -1.77
N HIS A 134 29.13 -7.48 -0.59
CA HIS A 134 29.93 -6.50 0.17
C HIS A 134 29.81 -4.99 -0.11
N THR A 135 28.96 -4.50 -1.02
CA THR A 135 28.53 -3.09 -1.00
C THR A 135 27.02 -3.01 -1.19
N SER A 136 26.28 -2.85 -0.09
CA SER A 136 24.83 -2.65 -0.14
C SER A 136 24.53 -1.34 -0.84
N LYS A 137 24.32 -1.39 -2.15
CA LYS A 137 23.68 -0.28 -2.86
C LYS A 137 22.30 -0.13 -2.22
N LYS A 138 22.03 1.08 -1.76
CA LYS A 138 20.73 1.48 -1.25
C LYS A 138 20.00 2.23 -2.35
N ASN A 139 18.69 2.05 -2.41
CA ASN A 139 17.79 2.70 -3.34
C ASN A 139 18.09 2.37 -4.82
N PHE A 140 18.19 1.08 -5.17
CA PHE A 140 18.46 0.65 -6.56
C PHE A 140 17.48 1.25 -7.56
N LEU A 141 16.19 1.33 -7.19
CA LEU A 141 15.12 1.80 -8.06
C LEU A 141 14.84 3.30 -7.96
N ASN A 142 15.65 4.05 -7.19
CA ASN A 142 15.47 5.49 -6.97
C ASN A 142 14.02 5.88 -6.61
N TYR A 143 13.43 5.18 -5.64
CA TYR A 143 12.02 5.34 -5.31
C TYR A 143 11.69 6.74 -4.80
N THR A 144 10.60 7.30 -5.32
CA THR A 144 9.96 8.49 -4.75
C THR A 144 8.77 8.09 -3.88
N LEU A 145 8.78 8.43 -2.59
CA LEU A 145 7.64 8.17 -1.69
C LEU A 145 6.51 9.17 -1.97
N ILE A 146 5.34 8.69 -2.36
CA ILE A 146 4.13 9.50 -2.49
C ILE A 146 2.98 8.82 -1.75
N ARG A 147 2.55 9.41 -0.63
CA ARG A 147 1.46 8.86 0.18
C ARG A 147 0.14 8.90 -0.61
N PRO A 148 -0.74 7.89 -0.48
CA PRO A 148 -2.06 7.94 -1.07
C PRO A 148 -2.87 9.13 -0.56
N PHE A 149 -3.83 9.60 -1.35
CA PHE A 149 -4.67 10.72 -0.92
C PHE A 149 -5.64 10.32 0.20
N GLY A 150 -5.80 9.03 0.54
CA GLY A 150 -6.81 8.58 1.50
C GLY A 150 -8.23 8.93 1.02
N PHE A 151 -8.49 8.72 -0.27
CA PHE A 151 -9.78 8.95 -0.89
C PHE A 151 -10.53 7.62 -0.98
N SER A 152 -11.83 7.64 -0.69
CA SER A 152 -12.70 6.48 -0.81
C SER A 152 -13.87 6.80 -1.74
N PHE A 153 -14.15 5.93 -2.69
CA PHE A 153 -15.33 6.01 -3.56
C PHE A 153 -16.61 5.52 -2.87
N ILE A 154 -16.50 4.98 -1.66
CA ILE A 154 -17.64 4.50 -0.90
C ILE A 154 -18.52 5.70 -0.50
N PRO A 155 -19.83 5.69 -0.85
CA PRO A 155 -20.74 6.74 -0.45
C PRO A 155 -20.73 6.93 1.07
N LYS A 156 -20.98 8.18 1.50
CA LYS A 156 -21.11 8.49 2.92
C LYS A 156 -22.20 7.59 3.52
N SER A 157 -21.83 6.87 4.58
CA SER A 157 -22.76 5.96 5.24
C SER A 157 -23.87 6.72 5.97
N PRO A 158 -25.10 6.17 6.04
CA PRO A 158 -26.16 6.69 6.88
C PRO A 158 -25.72 6.86 8.34
N GLU A 159 -26.39 7.73 9.06
CA GLU A 159 -26.13 7.91 10.49
C GLU A 159 -26.57 6.68 11.28
N ILE A 160 -25.66 6.11 12.07
CA ILE A 160 -25.95 4.97 12.95
C ILE A 160 -26.56 5.44 14.29
N SER A 161 -27.21 4.51 15.00
CA SER A 161 -27.85 4.81 16.29
C SER A 161 -26.84 5.23 17.37
N LEU A 162 -27.29 5.98 18.39
CA LEU A 162 -26.41 6.38 19.50
C LEU A 162 -25.82 5.18 20.26
N GLU A 163 -26.58 4.10 20.38
CA GLU A 163 -26.11 2.83 20.96
C GLU A 163 -24.93 2.27 20.15
N GLU A 164 -25.04 2.23 18.82
CA GLU A 164 -23.97 1.74 17.95
C GLU A 164 -22.76 2.68 17.93
N LYS A 165 -22.95 4.01 17.96
CA LYS A 165 -21.84 4.97 18.06
C LYS A 165 -20.97 4.74 19.29
N ASN A 166 -21.54 4.19 20.36
CA ASN A 166 -20.82 3.87 21.60
C ASN A 166 -20.09 2.52 21.57
N LEU A 167 -20.26 1.72 20.51
CA LEU A 167 -19.54 0.46 20.34
C LEU A 167 -18.22 0.69 19.58
N PRO A 168 -17.12 0.03 19.96
CA PRO A 168 -16.02 -0.19 19.03
C PRO A 168 -16.49 -1.11 17.90
N CYS A 169 -15.78 -1.06 16.78
CA CYS A 169 -16.03 -1.92 15.64
C CYS A 169 -14.76 -2.62 15.16
N TYR A 170 -14.95 -3.74 14.48
CA TYR A 170 -13.89 -4.62 14.01
C TYR A 170 -14.31 -5.28 12.70
N HIS A 171 -13.38 -5.43 11.75
CA HIS A 171 -13.63 -6.12 10.49
C HIS A 171 -13.00 -7.51 10.52
N ASN A 172 -13.83 -8.54 10.37
CA ASN A 172 -13.43 -9.94 10.36
C ASN A 172 -12.77 -10.28 9.02
N HIS A 173 -11.44 -10.23 8.97
CA HIS A 173 -10.68 -10.64 7.79
C HIS A 173 -10.35 -12.14 7.84
N PRO A 174 -10.24 -12.85 6.71
CA PRO A 174 -9.86 -14.27 6.69
C PRO A 174 -8.60 -14.62 7.50
N PHE A 175 -7.62 -13.71 7.53
CA PHE A 175 -6.37 -13.86 8.29
C PHE A 175 -6.51 -13.62 9.81
N PHE A 176 -7.67 -13.18 10.28
CA PHE A 176 -7.90 -12.78 11.67
C PHE A 176 -8.84 -13.71 12.43
N LYS A 177 -9.19 -14.88 11.90
CA LYS A 177 -10.24 -15.74 12.48
C LYS A 177 -10.01 -16.07 13.97
N ASN A 178 -8.77 -16.37 14.34
CA ASN A 178 -8.43 -16.69 15.73
C ASN A 178 -8.49 -15.44 16.61
N PHE A 179 -7.95 -14.30 16.16
CA PHE A 179 -8.12 -13.01 16.83
C PHE A 179 -9.60 -12.60 16.99
N THR A 180 -10.45 -12.83 16.00
CA THR A 180 -11.91 -12.61 16.11
C THR A 180 -12.50 -13.44 17.26
N THR A 181 -12.05 -14.69 17.40
CA THR A 181 -12.47 -15.57 18.50
C THR A 181 -11.99 -15.04 19.86
N MET A 182 -10.74 -14.59 19.96
CA MET A 182 -10.22 -13.93 21.17
C MET A 182 -11.03 -12.70 21.54
N LEU A 183 -11.38 -11.87 20.56
CA LEU A 183 -12.18 -10.67 20.74
C LEU A 183 -13.57 -10.99 21.30
N LEU A 184 -14.26 -12.00 20.74
CA LEU A 184 -15.53 -12.47 21.25
C LEU A 184 -15.44 -13.04 22.68
N ASN A 185 -14.38 -13.78 22.99
CA ASN A 185 -14.16 -14.40 24.30
C ASN A 185 -13.74 -13.39 25.40
N SER A 186 -13.24 -12.21 25.03
CA SER A 186 -12.86 -11.16 25.99
C SER A 186 -14.07 -10.55 26.75
N GLY A 187 -15.28 -10.79 26.26
CA GLY A 187 -16.51 -10.15 26.76
C GLY A 187 -16.62 -8.67 26.39
N LEU A 188 -15.76 -8.15 25.50
CA LEU A 188 -15.90 -6.82 24.92
C LEU A 188 -17.11 -6.78 23.98
N LYS A 189 -18.05 -5.84 24.23
CA LYS A 189 -19.12 -5.55 23.28
C LYS A 189 -18.52 -4.81 22.08
N VAL A 190 -18.52 -5.45 20.91
CA VAL A 190 -17.94 -4.91 19.68
C VAL A 190 -18.87 -5.19 18.50
N LYS A 191 -18.98 -4.23 17.57
CA LYS A 191 -19.62 -4.45 16.27
C LYS A 191 -18.64 -5.18 15.35
N ILE A 192 -18.93 -6.43 15.00
CA ILE A 192 -18.15 -7.19 14.03
C ILE A 192 -18.80 -7.05 12.65
N PHE A 193 -17.98 -6.74 11.65
CA PHE A 193 -18.36 -6.82 10.24
C PHE A 193 -17.80 -8.13 9.67
N ASP A 194 -18.71 -9.03 9.29
CA ASP A 194 -18.36 -10.33 8.69
C ASP A 194 -18.31 -10.30 7.16
N ASP A 195 -18.86 -9.25 6.56
CA ASP A 195 -18.81 -9.04 5.12
C ASP A 195 -17.47 -8.41 4.71
N LEU A 196 -17.05 -8.71 3.47
CA LEU A 196 -15.93 -8.01 2.80
C LEU A 196 -16.13 -6.48 2.76
N TYR A 197 -17.36 -6.02 2.97
CA TYR A 197 -17.75 -4.63 2.93
C TYR A 197 -18.30 -4.15 4.28
N TYR A 198 -17.61 -3.18 4.89
CA TYR A 198 -17.97 -2.58 6.18
C TYR A 198 -18.32 -1.08 6.07
N GLY A 199 -18.63 -0.59 4.86
CA GLY A 199 -19.05 0.80 4.63
C GLY A 199 -17.93 1.84 4.54
N GLY A 200 -16.67 1.40 4.54
CA GLY A 200 -15.52 2.29 4.33
C GLY A 200 -15.23 3.23 5.51
N PRO A 201 -14.31 4.20 5.34
CA PRO A 201 -13.84 5.05 6.43
C PRO A 201 -14.94 5.95 7.01
N SER A 202 -15.93 6.35 6.18
CA SER A 202 -17.06 7.17 6.64
C SER A 202 -17.97 6.41 7.61
N ALA A 203 -18.23 5.11 7.39
CA ALA A 203 -18.93 4.26 8.35
C ALA A 203 -18.12 4.12 9.65
N LEU A 204 -16.84 3.77 9.52
CA LEU A 204 -15.96 3.54 10.67
C LEU A 204 -15.81 4.79 11.56
N SER A 205 -15.83 5.98 10.96
CA SER A 205 -15.72 7.25 11.71
C SER A 205 -16.87 7.48 12.70
N GLN A 206 -18.01 6.82 12.53
CA GLN A 206 -19.17 6.96 13.41
C GLN A 206 -19.08 6.10 14.67
N TYR A 207 -18.29 5.03 14.65
CA TYR A 207 -18.10 4.14 15.80
C TYR A 207 -17.12 4.74 16.80
N LYS A 208 -17.17 4.24 18.04
CA LYS A 208 -16.31 4.69 19.15
C LYS A 208 -14.83 4.56 18.80
N ALA A 209 -14.45 3.41 18.23
CA ALA A 209 -13.12 3.12 17.72
C ALA A 209 -13.18 2.00 16.68
N PHE A 210 -12.14 1.88 15.87
CA PHE A 210 -11.90 0.78 14.94
C PHE A 210 -10.72 -0.06 15.42
N ILE A 211 -10.95 -1.32 15.71
CA ILE A 211 -9.93 -2.29 16.12
C ILE A 211 -9.47 -3.03 14.88
N THR A 212 -8.16 -3.12 14.67
CA THR A 212 -7.63 -3.82 13.50
C THR A 212 -6.23 -4.40 13.72
N LEU A 213 -5.88 -5.35 12.86
CA LEU A 213 -4.54 -5.93 12.73
C LEU A 213 -4.00 -5.60 11.35
N SER A 214 -2.69 -5.40 11.24
CA SER A 214 -2.06 -5.22 9.93
C SER A 214 -1.83 -6.59 9.29
N TYR A 215 -2.54 -6.90 8.21
CA TYR A 215 -2.31 -8.10 7.40
C TYR A 215 -1.40 -7.86 6.20
N GLN A 216 -1.01 -6.61 5.97
CA GLN A 216 0.00 -6.21 4.99
C GLN A 216 0.94 -5.21 5.64
N VAL A 217 2.10 -4.99 5.03
CA VAL A 217 3.03 -3.91 5.38
C VAL A 217 2.41 -2.51 5.23
N SER A 218 1.61 -2.30 4.18
CA SER A 218 0.85 -1.07 3.95
C SER A 218 -0.57 -1.47 3.57
N THR A 219 -1.55 -0.84 4.21
CA THR A 219 -2.96 -1.03 3.87
C THR A 219 -3.52 0.32 3.46
N MET A 220 -4.11 0.42 2.25
CA MET A 220 -4.70 1.68 1.77
C MET A 220 -5.70 2.29 2.77
N LYS A 221 -6.35 1.40 3.54
CA LYS A 221 -7.26 1.71 4.64
C LYS A 221 -6.69 2.67 5.68
N ILE A 222 -5.40 2.60 6.01
CA ILE A 222 -4.83 3.48 7.05
C ILE A 222 -4.94 4.95 6.65
N TYR A 223 -4.67 5.25 5.39
CA TYR A 223 -4.72 6.60 4.83
C TYR A 223 -6.15 7.13 4.76
N GLU A 224 -7.08 6.29 4.35
CA GLU A 224 -8.52 6.58 4.32
C GLU A 224 -9.06 6.84 5.74
N ASN A 225 -8.64 6.05 6.71
CA ASN A 225 -9.02 6.20 8.11
C ASN A 225 -8.48 7.49 8.72
N LEU A 226 -7.20 7.82 8.49
CA LEU A 226 -6.62 9.09 8.94
C LEU A 226 -7.30 10.29 8.27
N ALA A 227 -7.64 10.18 6.98
CA ALA A 227 -8.34 11.22 6.25
C ALA A 227 -9.74 11.53 6.82
N GLU A 228 -10.43 10.51 7.35
CA GLU A 228 -11.78 10.61 7.92
C GLU A 228 -11.79 10.72 9.45
N GLY A 229 -10.63 10.70 10.11
CA GLY A 229 -10.53 10.79 11.56
C GLY A 229 -11.05 9.55 12.29
N VAL A 230 -10.84 8.36 11.73
CA VAL A 230 -11.20 7.11 12.39
C VAL A 230 -10.21 6.83 13.53
N VAL A 231 -10.72 6.78 14.76
CA VAL A 231 -9.95 6.38 15.94
C VAL A 231 -9.56 4.91 15.79
N THR A 232 -8.29 4.66 15.48
CA THR A 232 -7.81 3.30 15.15
C THR A 232 -6.95 2.73 16.28
N TYR A 233 -7.24 1.49 16.66
CA TYR A 233 -6.51 0.71 17.66
C TYR A 233 -5.85 -0.50 17.00
N VAL A 234 -4.56 -0.68 17.25
CA VAL A 234 -3.75 -1.83 16.82
C VAL A 234 -2.99 -2.41 18.01
N PRO A 235 -2.58 -3.69 17.99
CA PRO A 235 -1.74 -4.23 19.04
C PRO A 235 -0.39 -3.49 19.08
N THR A 236 0.29 -3.48 20.22
CA THR A 236 1.71 -3.12 20.27
C THR A 236 2.52 -4.09 19.40
N VAL A 237 3.76 -3.72 19.07
CA VAL A 237 4.68 -4.63 18.38
C VAL A 237 4.91 -5.92 19.18
N ARG A 238 5.00 -5.80 20.51
CA ARG A 238 5.21 -6.95 21.41
C ARG A 238 4.02 -7.90 21.32
N PHE A 239 2.80 -7.38 21.47
CA PHE A 239 1.60 -8.19 21.41
C PHE A 239 1.33 -8.74 20.01
N LEU A 240 1.64 -7.98 18.95
CA LEU A 240 1.56 -8.48 17.58
C LEU A 240 2.49 -9.68 17.35
N LYS A 241 3.74 -9.61 17.84
CA LYS A 241 4.68 -10.74 17.77
C LYS A 241 4.14 -11.95 18.50
N GLU A 242 3.62 -11.75 19.72
CA GLU A 242 2.99 -12.80 20.51
C GLU A 242 1.83 -13.46 19.74
N LEU A 243 0.91 -12.69 19.16
CA LEU A 243 -0.21 -13.20 18.36
C LEU A 243 0.25 -14.02 17.15
N VAL A 244 1.35 -13.63 16.50
CA VAL A 244 1.93 -14.38 15.37
C VAL A 244 2.57 -15.68 15.86
N GLU A 245 3.33 -15.63 16.96
CA GLU A 245 4.03 -16.79 17.53
C GLU A 245 3.07 -17.85 18.08
N THR A 246 1.97 -17.42 18.70
CA THR A 246 0.91 -18.28 19.23
C THR A 246 -0.09 -18.74 18.16
N LYS A 247 0.06 -18.27 16.92
CA LYS A 247 -0.85 -18.54 15.79
C LYS A 247 -2.28 -18.03 15.99
N GLU A 248 -2.45 -17.06 16.88
CA GLU A 248 -3.69 -16.29 17.02
C GLU A 248 -3.88 -15.29 15.86
N PHE A 249 -2.79 -15.00 15.13
CA PHE A 249 -2.80 -14.22 13.91
C PHE A 249 -1.87 -14.80 12.85
N GLU A 250 -2.40 -15.09 11.65
CA GLU A 250 -1.61 -15.49 10.49
C GLU A 250 -1.20 -14.25 9.70
N TYR A 251 0.03 -13.75 9.89
CA TYR A 251 0.54 -12.61 9.14
C TYR A 251 1.01 -13.05 7.73
N PRO A 252 0.29 -12.70 6.64
CA PRO A 252 0.58 -13.21 5.30
C PRO A 252 1.92 -12.73 4.74
N PHE A 253 2.38 -11.55 5.17
CA PHE A 253 3.63 -10.92 4.71
C PHE A 253 4.83 -11.25 5.62
N ILE A 254 4.72 -12.29 6.46
CA ILE A 254 5.77 -12.65 7.40
C ILE A 254 7.07 -12.98 6.66
N ARG A 255 7.00 -13.75 5.56
CA ARG A 255 8.18 -14.15 4.77
C ARG A 255 8.86 -12.97 4.10
N GLU A 256 8.06 -12.01 3.65
CA GLU A 256 8.49 -10.80 2.96
C GLU A 256 9.04 -9.73 3.90
N THR A 257 8.92 -9.89 5.22
CA THR A 257 9.39 -8.91 6.20
C THR A 257 10.44 -9.47 7.17
N PHE A 258 10.46 -10.79 7.40
CA PHE A 258 11.37 -11.44 8.36
C PHE A 258 12.86 -11.34 8.02
N TRP A 259 13.21 -11.03 6.76
CA TRP A 259 14.61 -10.81 6.38
C TRP A 259 15.23 -9.60 7.09
N ASP A 260 14.41 -8.71 7.66
CA ASP A 260 14.84 -7.59 8.52
C ASP A 260 15.01 -8.00 10.01
N GLY A 261 15.00 -9.31 10.28
CA GLY A 261 15.22 -9.90 11.60
C GLY A 261 14.21 -9.40 12.64
N GLU A 262 14.70 -9.03 13.82
CA GLU A 262 13.85 -8.56 14.93
C GLU A 262 13.08 -7.27 14.62
N ASN A 263 13.52 -6.52 13.60
CA ASN A 263 12.97 -5.22 13.20
C ASN A 263 11.87 -5.31 12.13
N TRP A 264 11.45 -6.51 11.73
CA TRP A 264 10.48 -6.71 10.63
C TRP A 264 9.21 -5.84 10.77
N PHE A 265 8.75 -5.60 12.00
CA PHE A 265 7.58 -4.78 12.31
C PHE A 265 7.71 -3.31 11.91
N LYS A 266 8.94 -2.78 11.78
CA LYS A 266 9.20 -1.40 11.33
C LYS A 266 8.79 -1.19 9.88
N ASN A 267 8.60 -2.29 9.14
CA ASN A 267 8.09 -2.29 7.78
C ASN A 267 6.56 -2.21 7.71
N ILE A 268 5.88 -2.29 8.85
CA ILE A 268 4.43 -2.16 8.93
C ILE A 268 4.07 -0.72 9.23
N GLU A 269 3.22 -0.17 8.38
CA GLU A 269 2.88 1.24 8.35
C GLU A 269 2.23 1.78 9.63
N TYR A 270 1.42 0.96 10.31
CA TYR A 270 0.83 1.33 11.60
C TYR A 270 1.86 1.66 12.69
N TYR A 271 3.11 1.20 12.54
CA TYR A 271 4.20 1.46 13.48
C TYR A 271 5.23 2.46 12.97
N HIS A 272 5.04 3.02 11.77
CA HIS A 272 5.96 3.99 11.19
C HIS A 272 5.85 5.37 11.87
N ASP A 273 6.98 6.06 12.05
CA ASP A 273 7.10 7.25 12.91
C ASP A 273 6.18 8.41 12.51
N ASP A 274 5.89 8.57 11.21
CA ASP A 274 5.01 9.64 10.70
C ASP A 274 3.51 9.41 10.97
N ILE A 275 3.10 8.16 11.23
CA ILE A 275 1.69 7.77 11.41
C ILE A 275 1.40 7.33 12.86
N THR A 276 2.39 6.76 13.56
CA THR A 276 2.24 6.11 14.88
C THR A 276 1.63 7.03 15.95
N SER A 277 1.75 8.35 15.81
CA SER A 277 1.17 9.34 16.72
C SER A 277 -0.36 9.49 16.60
N TYR A 278 -0.96 8.97 15.53
CA TYR A 278 -2.39 8.97 15.26
C TYR A 278 -3.04 7.60 15.45
N ILE A 279 -2.29 6.61 15.92
CA ILE A 279 -2.75 5.23 16.10
C ILE A 279 -2.63 4.85 17.58
N TYR A 280 -3.72 4.37 18.15
CA TYR A 280 -3.72 3.85 19.52
C TYR A 280 -3.20 2.43 19.57
N LYS A 281 -2.51 2.09 20.67
CA LYS A 281 -1.93 0.78 20.90
C LYS A 281 -2.53 0.10 22.13
N PHE A 282 -2.62 -1.23 22.06
CA PHE A 282 -2.98 -2.10 23.18
C PHE A 282 -2.06 -3.33 23.22
N ASP A 283 -1.75 -3.82 24.42
CA ASP A 283 -0.70 -4.78 24.71
C ASP A 283 -1.27 -6.14 25.18
N SER A 284 -2.60 -6.20 25.41
CA SER A 284 -3.37 -7.42 25.66
C SER A 284 -4.86 -7.22 25.35
N MET A 285 -5.65 -8.30 25.39
CA MET A 285 -7.11 -8.22 25.23
C MET A 285 -7.80 -7.55 26.43
N GLU A 286 -7.28 -7.74 27.63
CA GLU A 286 -7.74 -7.09 28.86
C GLU A 286 -7.51 -5.58 28.76
N GLU A 287 -6.31 -5.14 28.34
CA GLU A 287 -6.03 -3.71 28.18
C GLU A 287 -6.90 -3.10 27.08
N LEU A 288 -7.14 -3.82 25.99
CA LEU A 288 -8.07 -3.38 24.94
C LEU A 288 -9.47 -3.15 25.52
N LYS A 289 -10.00 -4.11 26.29
CA LYS A 289 -11.31 -3.99 26.94
C LYS A 289 -11.36 -2.79 27.88
N GLU A 290 -10.38 -2.65 28.77
CA GLU A 290 -10.29 -1.50 29.69
C GLU A 290 -10.27 -0.17 28.94
N LYS A 291 -9.55 -0.07 27.82
CA LYS A 291 -9.54 1.15 26.99
C LYS A 291 -10.91 1.40 26.36
N MET A 292 -11.59 0.37 25.85
CA MET A 292 -12.90 0.52 25.22
C MET A 292 -14.02 0.87 26.21
N GLU A 293 -13.85 0.55 27.50
CA GLU A 293 -14.80 0.90 28.56
C GLU A 293 -14.66 2.35 29.06
N LYS A 294 -13.55 3.03 28.75
CA LYS A 294 -13.36 4.45 29.10
C LYS A 294 -14.39 5.34 28.40
N GLU A 295 -14.76 6.43 29.06
CA GLU A 295 -15.61 7.47 28.48
C GLU A 295 -14.92 8.12 27.27
N ASN A 296 -13.64 8.48 27.43
CA ASN A 296 -12.82 9.02 26.35
C ASN A 296 -11.83 7.98 25.80
N VAL A 297 -12.11 7.48 24.59
CA VAL A 297 -11.22 6.61 23.81
C VAL A 297 -10.30 7.37 22.85
N ASP A 298 -10.46 8.67 22.73
CA ASP A 298 -9.64 9.52 21.86
C ASP A 298 -8.95 10.65 22.65
N PRO A 299 -8.12 10.33 23.66
CA PRO A 299 -7.45 11.35 24.48
C PRO A 299 -6.44 12.23 23.70
N LEU A 300 -6.05 11.83 22.48
CA LEU A 300 -5.12 12.59 21.63
C LEU A 300 -5.85 13.47 20.63
N ASN A 301 -7.18 13.36 20.54
CA ASN A 301 -8.04 14.02 19.57
C ASN A 301 -7.66 13.67 18.12
N VAL A 302 -7.40 12.38 17.87
CA VAL A 302 -7.10 11.80 16.56
C VAL A 302 -8.21 12.14 15.57
N ARG A 303 -9.48 12.14 15.97
CA ARG A 303 -10.62 12.46 15.09
C ARG A 303 -10.44 13.76 14.32
N GLU A 304 -9.88 14.78 14.97
CA GLU A 304 -9.63 16.08 14.34
C GLU A 304 -8.19 16.23 13.85
N LYS A 305 -7.20 15.83 14.67
CA LYS A 305 -5.78 16.04 14.33
C LYS A 305 -5.34 15.23 13.11
N SER A 306 -5.79 13.99 12.97
CA SER A 306 -5.41 13.16 11.81
C SER A 306 -5.94 13.74 10.51
N LYS A 307 -7.15 14.34 10.50
CA LYS A 307 -7.70 15.02 9.32
C LYS A 307 -6.86 16.23 8.90
N ILE A 308 -6.40 17.02 9.86
CA ILE A 308 -5.53 18.18 9.61
C ILE A 308 -4.20 17.70 9.02
N PHE A 309 -3.54 16.77 9.69
CA PHE A 309 -2.31 16.15 9.21
C PHE A 309 -2.46 15.58 7.80
N TRP A 310 -3.54 14.85 7.54
CA TRP A 310 -3.75 14.22 6.24
C TRP A 310 -4.04 15.22 5.12
N ARG A 311 -4.68 16.36 5.43
CA ARG A 311 -4.82 17.47 4.46
C ARG A 311 -3.46 18.02 4.04
N GLU A 312 -2.51 18.15 4.97
CA GLU A 312 -1.15 18.58 4.66
C GLU A 312 -0.39 17.52 3.84
N GLU A 313 -0.51 16.24 4.19
CA GLU A 313 0.09 15.14 3.42
C GLU A 313 -0.47 15.08 1.98
N ARG A 314 -1.77 15.32 1.77
CA ARG A 314 -2.37 15.42 0.43
C ARG A 314 -1.72 16.51 -0.41
N ILE A 315 -1.41 17.68 0.18
CA ILE A 315 -0.73 18.77 -0.52
C ILE A 315 0.71 18.36 -0.87
N LYS A 316 1.42 17.69 0.04
CA LYS A 316 2.77 17.16 -0.23
C LYS A 316 2.74 16.11 -1.34
N SER A 317 1.81 15.17 -1.30
CA SER A 317 1.64 14.15 -2.34
C SER A 317 1.31 14.77 -3.69
N LEU A 318 0.44 15.79 -3.72
CA LEU A 318 0.12 16.52 -4.95
C LEU A 318 1.34 17.23 -5.54
N LYS A 319 2.17 17.85 -4.69
CA LYS A 319 3.46 18.45 -5.11
C LYS A 319 4.42 17.41 -5.68
N ARG A 320 4.52 16.24 -5.04
CA ARG A 320 5.38 15.16 -5.53
C ARG A 320 4.89 14.58 -6.86
N TRP A 321 3.57 14.38 -7.01
CA TRP A 321 2.97 13.96 -8.28
C TRP A 321 3.20 14.99 -9.38
N SER A 322 3.04 16.28 -9.08
CA SER A 322 3.36 17.38 -10.00
C SER A 322 4.82 17.30 -10.49
N ASN A 323 5.78 17.06 -9.59
CA ASN A 323 7.19 16.90 -9.96
C ASN A 323 7.43 15.65 -10.81
N VAL A 324 6.89 14.48 -10.41
CA VAL A 324 7.05 13.22 -11.14
C VAL A 324 6.46 13.31 -12.55
N LEU A 325 5.30 13.96 -12.68
CA LEU A 325 4.61 14.14 -13.95
C LEU A 325 5.13 15.34 -14.76
N GLU A 326 5.98 16.19 -14.18
CA GLU A 326 6.42 17.48 -14.77
C GLU A 326 5.26 18.41 -15.14
N ILE A 327 4.23 18.44 -14.30
CA ILE A 327 3.04 19.26 -14.51
C ILE A 327 2.99 20.35 -13.45
N PRO A 328 2.91 21.64 -13.83
CA PRO A 328 2.87 22.72 -12.84
C PRO A 328 1.64 22.60 -11.95
N ILE A 329 1.83 22.85 -10.66
CA ILE A 329 0.73 22.99 -9.72
C ILE A 329 0.03 24.31 -10.04
N PRO A 330 -1.30 24.32 -10.23
CA PRO A 330 -2.02 25.58 -10.35
C PRO A 330 -1.76 26.43 -9.10
N THR A 331 -1.10 27.58 -9.27
CA THR A 331 -1.16 28.66 -8.29
C THR A 331 -2.61 29.11 -8.26
N SER A 332 -3.23 28.99 -7.09
CA SER A 332 -4.63 29.35 -6.80
C SER A 332 -5.05 30.67 -7.44
#